data_AF-K2D432-F1
#
_entry.id   AF-K2D432-F1
#
_cell.length_a   1.000
_cell.length_b   1.000
_cell.length_c   1.000
_cell.angle_alpha   90.00
_cell.angle_beta   90.00
_cell.angle_gamma   90.00
#
_symmetry.space_group_name_H-M   'P 1'
#
loop_
_entity.id
_entity.type
_entity.pdbx_description
1 polymer ?
#
loop_
_entity_poly.entity_id
_entity_poly.type
_entity_poly.pdbx_seq_one_letter_code
_entity_poly.pdbx_strand_id
1 'polypeptide(L)'
;MAQHIAPGINRNFRFSNWPAYNKVTWNEILDNAKKQIQKDSPPLFGYDRDAGAIEMSKANAARAGQKDHIQFVCQAVSLLESPSSSGWIVTNPPYGIRVSENKDLRDLYARVGTLAKQNFTSWHFSVLCSDDQLIANMGLQKPEKTIHLINGGISVKQVIYIL
;
A
#
# COMPACT_ATOMS: atom_id res chain seq x y z
N MET A 1 -0.47 -8.34 -7.53
CA MET A 1 -0.01 -7.82 -8.84
C MET A 1 1.24 -8.53 -9.29
N ALA A 2 2.34 -8.51 -8.52
CA ALA A 2 3.61 -9.18 -8.87
C ALA A 2 3.42 -10.66 -9.25
N GLN A 3 2.59 -11.40 -8.51
CA GLN A 3 2.29 -12.80 -8.79
C GLN A 3 1.25 -13.04 -9.91
N HIS A 4 0.81 -12.00 -10.63
CA HIS A 4 -0.22 -12.13 -11.68
C HIS A 4 -1.56 -12.76 -11.22
N ILE A 5 -1.86 -12.72 -9.92
CA ILE A 5 -3.15 -13.18 -9.38
C ILE A 5 -4.26 -12.24 -9.85
N ALA A 6 -5.23 -12.79 -10.59
CA ALA A 6 -6.38 -12.04 -11.06
C ALA A 6 -7.26 -11.56 -9.87
N PRO A 7 -7.68 -10.29 -9.82
CA PRO A 7 -8.45 -9.75 -8.70
C PRO A 7 -9.85 -10.39 -8.56
N GLY A 8 -10.33 -11.02 -9.64
CA GLY A 8 -11.60 -11.72 -9.69
C GLY A 8 -11.56 -13.20 -9.30
N ILE A 9 -10.38 -13.75 -8.96
CA ILE A 9 -10.19 -15.21 -8.90
C ILE A 9 -11.02 -15.90 -7.81
N ASN A 10 -11.22 -15.22 -6.67
CA ASN A 10 -11.93 -15.74 -5.50
C ASN A 10 -13.25 -15.00 -5.24
N ARG A 11 -13.90 -14.46 -6.27
CA ARG A 11 -15.18 -13.75 -6.12
C ARG A 11 -16.23 -14.26 -7.09
N ASN A 12 -17.48 -14.18 -6.66
CA ASN A 12 -18.62 -14.37 -7.52
C ASN A 12 -19.04 -13.04 -8.15
N PHE A 13 -19.60 -13.12 -9.36
CA PHE A 13 -20.08 -11.96 -10.10
C PHE A 13 -21.57 -12.11 -10.39
N ARG A 14 -22.34 -11.02 -10.35
CA ARG A 14 -23.80 -11.09 -10.52
C ARG A 14 -24.24 -11.62 -11.89
N PHE A 15 -23.42 -11.47 -12.94
CA PHE A 15 -23.72 -12.03 -14.26
C PHE A 15 -23.80 -13.55 -14.27
N SER A 16 -23.26 -14.26 -13.25
CA SER A 16 -23.37 -15.73 -13.16
C SER A 16 -24.80 -16.23 -12.98
N ASN A 17 -25.73 -15.33 -12.66
CA ASN A 17 -27.15 -15.64 -12.47
C ASN A 17 -28.00 -15.28 -13.70
N TRP A 18 -27.38 -14.75 -14.76
CA TRP A 18 -28.11 -14.33 -15.96
C TRP A 18 -28.41 -15.52 -16.88
N PRO A 19 -29.52 -15.49 -17.65
CA PRO A 19 -29.83 -16.57 -18.59
C PRO A 19 -28.73 -16.85 -19.63
N ALA A 20 -27.95 -15.82 -20.01
CA ALA A 20 -26.84 -15.92 -20.95
C ALA A 20 -25.53 -16.42 -20.32
N TYR A 21 -25.51 -16.74 -19.02
CA TYR A 21 -24.30 -17.21 -18.35
C TYR A 21 -23.85 -18.56 -18.89
N ASN A 22 -22.64 -18.58 -19.47
CA ASN A 22 -21.99 -19.82 -19.89
C ASN A 22 -20.94 -20.24 -18.85
N LYS A 23 -21.25 -21.30 -18.10
CA LYS A 23 -20.36 -21.85 -17.07
C LYS A 23 -19.06 -22.43 -17.65
N VAL A 24 -19.11 -23.02 -18.85
CA VAL A 24 -17.94 -23.62 -19.51
C VAL A 24 -16.94 -22.52 -19.87
N THR A 25 -17.39 -21.49 -20.58
CA THR A 25 -16.55 -20.33 -20.93
C THR A 25 -15.99 -19.63 -19.69
N TRP A 26 -16.80 -19.49 -18.63
CA TRP A 26 -16.33 -18.91 -17.38
C TRP A 26 -15.21 -19.72 -16.73
N ASN A 27 -15.36 -21.05 -16.68
CA ASN A 27 -14.34 -21.94 -16.14
C ASN A 27 -13.04 -21.89 -16.97
N GLU A 28 -13.14 -21.83 -18.31
CA GLU A 28 -11.98 -21.66 -19.18
C GLU A 28 -11.21 -20.36 -18.89
N ILE A 29 -11.93 -19.25 -18.68
CA ILE A 29 -11.32 -17.97 -18.30
C ILE A 29 -10.62 -18.08 -16.94
N LEU A 30 -11.28 -18.69 -15.95
CA LEU A 30 -10.70 -18.88 -14.61
C LEU A 30 -9.46 -19.78 -14.66
N ASP A 31 -9.49 -20.86 -15.42
CA ASP A 31 -8.35 -21.79 -15.53
C ASP A 31 -7.18 -21.16 -16.27
N ASN A 32 -7.44 -20.34 -17.30
CA ASN A 32 -6.40 -19.55 -17.95
C ASN A 32 -5.80 -18.51 -17.00
N ALA A 33 -6.62 -17.83 -16.19
CA ALA A 33 -6.12 -16.90 -15.18
C ALA A 33 -5.26 -17.59 -14.11
N LYS A 34 -5.63 -18.79 -13.66
CA LYS A 34 -4.84 -19.58 -12.71
C LYS A 34 -3.48 -19.98 -13.27
N LYS A 35 -3.41 -20.34 -14.57
CA LYS A 35 -2.15 -20.70 -15.24
C LYS A 35 -1.16 -19.54 -15.32
N GLN A 36 -1.65 -18.30 -15.28
CA GLN A 36 -0.79 -17.10 -15.31
C GLN A 36 -0.21 -16.73 -13.95
N ILE A 37 -0.65 -17.36 -12.85
CA ILE A 37 -0.16 -17.06 -11.51
C ILE A 37 1.31 -17.44 -11.40
N GLN A 38 2.12 -16.48 -10.98
CA GLN A 38 3.53 -16.66 -10.68
C GLN A 38 3.72 -16.89 -9.18
N LYS A 39 4.63 -17.79 -8.82
CA LYS A 39 4.94 -18.09 -7.41
C LYS A 39 5.91 -17.07 -6.82
N ASP A 40 6.85 -16.61 -7.62
CA ASP A 40 7.90 -15.72 -7.14
C ASP A 40 7.40 -14.28 -7.12
N SER A 41 7.63 -13.61 -5.99
CA SER A 41 7.46 -12.17 -5.88
C SER A 41 8.42 -11.61 -4.83
N PRO A 42 8.84 -10.33 -4.95
CA PRO A 42 9.61 -9.68 -3.91
C PRO A 42 8.87 -9.74 -2.56
N PRO A 43 9.61 -9.83 -1.44
CA PRO A 43 9.01 -9.82 -0.11
C PRO A 43 8.29 -8.49 0.13
N LEU A 44 7.15 -8.55 0.81
CA LEU A 44 6.39 -7.37 1.22
C LEU A 44 6.39 -7.26 2.74
N PHE A 45 6.55 -6.05 3.23
CA PHE A 45 6.54 -5.75 4.65
C PHE A 45 5.47 -4.71 4.97
N GLY A 46 4.68 -4.97 6.01
CA GLY A 46 3.65 -4.07 6.50
C GLY A 46 3.89 -3.70 7.96
N TYR A 47 3.84 -2.42 8.26
CA TYR A 47 4.12 -1.88 9.59
C TYR A 47 3.03 -0.93 10.02
N ASP A 48 2.56 -1.08 11.25
CA ASP A 48 1.65 -0.14 11.91
C ASP A 48 1.88 -0.21 13.42
N ARG A 49 1.66 0.90 14.11
CA ARG A 49 1.73 0.96 15.58
C ARG A 49 0.47 0.39 16.24
N ASP A 50 -0.62 0.29 15.49
CA ASP A 50 -1.90 -0.24 15.96
C ASP A 50 -1.94 -1.76 15.75
N ALA A 51 -1.94 -2.49 16.87
CA ALA A 51 -2.01 -3.95 16.86
C ALA A 51 -3.30 -4.47 16.21
N GLY A 52 -4.42 -3.77 16.36
CA GLY A 52 -5.68 -4.12 15.70
C GLY A 52 -5.58 -3.97 14.17
N ALA A 53 -4.94 -2.91 13.68
CA ALA A 53 -4.67 -2.73 12.26
C ALA A 53 -3.80 -3.85 11.67
N ILE A 54 -2.79 -4.30 12.42
CA ILE A 54 -1.93 -5.42 12.04
C ILE A 54 -2.72 -6.73 11.96
N GLU A 55 -3.55 -7.04 12.97
CA GLU A 55 -4.34 -8.27 12.95
C GLU A 55 -5.37 -8.29 11.82
N MET A 56 -6.03 -7.15 11.56
CA MET A 56 -6.91 -7.01 10.39
C MET A 56 -6.16 -7.20 9.08
N SER A 57 -4.93 -6.66 8.97
CA SER A 57 -4.11 -6.79 7.77
C SER A 57 -3.65 -8.23 7.52
N LYS A 58 -3.25 -8.97 8.56
CA LYS A 58 -2.94 -10.41 8.47
C LYS A 58 -4.17 -11.20 8.03
N ALA A 59 -5.34 -10.93 8.61
CA ALA A 59 -6.59 -11.60 8.24
C ALA A 59 -6.98 -11.31 6.78
N ASN A 60 -6.78 -10.07 6.31
CA ASN A 60 -7.01 -9.68 4.91
C ASN A 60 -6.06 -10.45 3.98
N ALA A 61 -4.76 -10.49 4.29
CA ALA A 61 -3.77 -11.22 3.51
C ALA A 61 -4.09 -12.72 3.44
N ALA A 62 -4.53 -13.32 4.54
CA ALA A 62 -4.97 -14.71 4.56
C ALA A 62 -6.17 -14.95 3.63
N ARG A 63 -7.21 -14.10 3.67
CA ARG A 63 -8.35 -14.19 2.74
C ARG A 63 -7.96 -13.99 1.28
N ALA A 64 -6.91 -13.23 1.03
CA ALA A 64 -6.34 -13.03 -0.30
C ALA A 64 -5.39 -14.17 -0.74
N GLY A 65 -5.10 -15.15 0.12
CA GLY A 65 -4.14 -16.23 -0.18
C GLY A 65 -2.68 -15.75 -0.21
N GLN A 66 -2.35 -14.71 0.56
CA GLN A 66 -1.06 -14.01 0.57
C GLN A 66 -0.40 -13.98 1.96
N LYS A 67 -0.89 -14.81 2.90
CA LYS A 67 -0.40 -14.84 4.28
C LYS A 67 1.12 -15.02 4.36
N ASP A 68 1.67 -15.90 3.54
CA ASP A 68 3.09 -16.28 3.61
C ASP A 68 3.99 -15.35 2.77
N HIS A 69 3.41 -14.35 2.09
CA HIS A 69 4.14 -13.43 1.20
C HIS A 69 4.30 -12.03 1.79
N ILE A 70 3.54 -11.69 2.84
CA ILE A 70 3.56 -10.39 3.48
C ILE A 70 3.88 -10.55 4.96
N GLN A 71 5.00 -9.99 5.40
CA GLN A 71 5.36 -9.95 6.81
C GLN A 71 4.77 -8.69 7.45
N PHE A 72 3.90 -8.87 8.44
CA PHE A 72 3.33 -7.77 9.21
C PHE A 72 3.96 -7.67 10.59
N VAL A 73 4.42 -6.49 10.97
CA VAL A 73 5.04 -6.23 12.28
C VAL A 73 4.38 -5.03 12.94
N CYS A 74 3.94 -5.21 14.19
CA CYS A 74 3.38 -4.14 15.01
C CYS A 74 4.50 -3.29 15.59
N GLN A 75 4.79 -2.15 14.96
CA GLN A 75 5.82 -1.21 15.41
C GLN A 75 5.56 0.21 14.93
N ALA A 76 6.14 1.18 15.64
CA ALA A 76 6.11 2.57 15.24
C ALA A 76 7.04 2.82 14.05
N VAL A 77 6.66 3.77 13.19
CA VAL A 77 7.46 4.20 12.03
C VAL A 77 8.89 4.62 12.42
N SER A 78 9.07 5.17 13.62
CA SER A 78 10.37 5.58 14.17
C SER A 78 11.39 4.46 14.36
N LEU A 79 10.94 3.20 14.33
CA LEU A 79 11.79 2.01 14.49
C LEU A 79 12.05 1.30 13.16
N LEU A 80 11.63 1.90 12.02
CA LEU A 80 11.85 1.27 10.72
C LEU A 80 13.32 1.24 10.34
N GLU A 81 13.78 0.03 10.06
CA GLU A 81 15.08 -0.26 9.45
C GLU A 81 14.88 -0.74 8.02
N SER A 82 15.87 -0.52 7.18
CA SER A 82 15.81 -0.96 5.78
C SER A 82 16.05 -2.47 5.68
N PRO A 83 15.10 -3.25 5.15
CA PRO A 83 15.28 -4.71 5.01
C PRO A 83 16.19 -5.09 3.82
N SER A 84 16.55 -4.14 2.96
CA SER A 84 17.37 -4.35 1.75
C SER A 84 18.12 -3.08 1.34
N SER A 85 19.03 -3.19 0.37
CA SER A 85 19.77 -2.04 -0.17
C SER A 85 18.92 -1.09 -1.00
N SER A 86 17.85 -1.59 -1.64
CA SER A 86 16.91 -0.80 -2.42
C SER A 86 15.50 -1.39 -2.34
N GLY A 87 14.51 -0.58 -2.68
CA GLY A 87 13.12 -1.00 -2.65
C GLY A 87 12.14 0.15 -2.81
N TRP A 88 10.89 -0.11 -2.44
CA TRP A 88 9.81 0.86 -2.41
C TRP A 88 9.20 0.94 -1.02
N ILE A 89 9.05 2.16 -0.51
CA ILE A 89 8.12 2.46 0.57
C ILE A 89 6.90 3.09 -0.07
N VAL A 90 5.71 2.54 0.23
CA VAL A 90 4.43 3.11 -0.18
C VAL A 90 3.57 3.25 1.05
N THR A 91 3.12 4.47 1.35
CA THR A 91 2.39 4.75 2.58
C THR A 91 1.25 5.74 2.39
N ASN A 92 0.20 5.57 3.19
CA ASN A 92 -0.96 6.44 3.29
C ASN A 92 -1.04 6.95 4.74
N PRO A 93 -0.11 7.82 5.18
CA PRO A 93 -0.09 8.36 6.52
C PRO A 93 -1.35 9.19 6.81
N PRO A 94 -1.70 9.41 8.08
CA PRO A 94 -2.84 10.23 8.43
C PRO A 94 -2.70 11.67 7.90
N TYR A 95 -3.76 12.18 7.27
CA TYR A 95 -3.91 13.57 6.82
C TYR A 95 -5.34 14.07 7.03
N GLY A 96 -5.50 15.40 7.04
CA GLY A 96 -6.80 16.06 6.95
C GLY A 96 -7.57 16.22 8.27
N ILE A 97 -8.82 16.69 8.12
CA ILE A 97 -9.68 17.33 9.13
C ILE A 97 -10.11 16.38 10.26
N ARG A 98 -10.18 15.07 9.99
CA ARG A 98 -10.65 14.06 10.97
C ARG A 98 -9.63 13.69 12.05
N VAL A 99 -8.41 14.20 11.99
CA VAL A 99 -7.37 13.94 13.00
C VAL A 99 -7.47 14.92 14.20
N SER A 100 -8.38 15.90 14.13
CA SER A 100 -8.88 16.79 15.20
C SER A 100 -7.85 17.26 16.25
N GLU A 101 -7.44 18.52 16.09
CA GLU A 101 -7.07 19.53 17.10
C GLU A 101 -5.88 19.27 18.05
N ASN A 102 -5.49 18.02 18.35
CA ASN A 102 -4.47 17.72 19.38
C ASN A 102 -3.29 16.86 18.89
N LYS A 103 -3.25 16.46 17.62
CA LYS A 103 -2.14 15.68 17.07
C LYS A 103 -1.40 16.51 16.03
N ASP A 104 -0.24 17.02 16.43
CA ASP A 104 0.69 17.66 15.50
C ASP A 104 1.25 16.61 14.53
N LEU A 105 0.66 16.52 13.35
CA LEU A 105 1.12 15.64 12.28
C LEU A 105 2.46 16.11 11.70
N ARG A 106 2.88 17.36 11.93
CA ARG A 106 4.14 17.88 11.39
C ARG A 106 5.33 17.09 11.91
N ASP A 107 5.32 16.75 13.20
CA ASP A 107 6.35 15.90 13.82
C ASP A 107 6.41 14.51 13.20
N LEU A 108 5.26 13.92 12.87
CA LEU A 108 5.20 12.62 12.21
C LEU A 108 5.84 12.69 10.81
N TYR A 109 5.43 13.67 10.00
CA TYR A 109 5.97 13.84 8.64
C TYR A 109 7.46 14.19 8.67
N ALA A 110 7.90 15.04 9.60
CA ALA A 110 9.33 15.35 9.79
C ALA A 110 10.14 14.10 10.17
N ARG A 111 9.63 13.27 11.08
CA ARG A 111 10.28 11.99 11.45
C ARG A 111 10.34 11.02 10.28
N VAL A 112 9.27 10.89 9.50
CA VAL A 112 9.24 10.07 8.28
C VAL A 112 10.29 10.54 7.29
N GLY A 113 10.40 11.85 7.07
CA GLY A 113 11.41 12.43 6.20
C GLY A 113 12.84 12.19 6.69
N THR A 114 13.09 12.31 7.99
CA THR A 114 14.39 11.99 8.61
C THR A 114 14.75 10.52 8.42
N LEU A 115 13.83 9.60 8.71
CA LEU A 115 14.05 8.16 8.51
C LEU A 115 14.35 7.82 7.04
N ALA A 116 13.58 8.39 6.12
CA ALA A 116 13.78 8.21 4.69
C ALA A 116 15.21 8.61 4.27
N LYS A 117 15.69 9.78 4.73
CA LYS A 117 17.05 10.27 4.45
C LYS A 117 18.16 9.47 5.12
N GLN A 118 17.92 8.88 6.29
CA GLN A 118 18.95 8.19 7.06
C GLN A 118 19.07 6.71 6.69
N ASN A 119 17.94 6.04 6.51
CA ASN A 119 17.89 4.58 6.42
C ASN A 119 17.57 4.07 5.02
N PHE A 120 17.08 4.92 4.10
CA PHE A 120 16.49 4.49 2.83
C PHE A 120 17.03 5.24 1.60
N THR A 121 18.31 5.66 1.60
CA THR A 121 18.98 6.49 0.56
C THR A 121 19.15 5.87 -0.84
N SER A 122 18.48 4.75 -1.13
CA SER A 122 18.49 4.09 -2.45
C SER A 122 17.13 3.47 -2.74
N TRP A 123 16.10 4.02 -2.11
CA TRP A 123 14.73 3.57 -2.21
C TRP A 123 13.88 4.61 -2.93
N HIS A 124 12.79 4.13 -3.51
CA HIS A 124 11.69 4.99 -3.90
C HIS A 124 10.73 5.15 -2.73
N PHE A 125 10.26 6.37 -2.51
CA PHE A 125 9.29 6.69 -1.45
C PHE A 125 8.05 7.30 -2.06
N SER A 126 6.90 6.65 -1.87
CA SER A 126 5.60 7.13 -2.31
C SER A 126 4.68 7.37 -1.11
N VAL A 127 4.17 8.60 -1.02
CA VAL A 127 3.26 9.02 0.04
C VAL A 127 1.96 9.56 -0.54
N LEU A 128 0.83 9.17 0.04
CA LEU A 128 -0.47 9.78 -0.23
C LEU A 128 -0.78 10.84 0.84
N CYS A 129 -1.07 12.08 0.42
CA CYS A 129 -1.42 13.16 1.34
C CYS A 129 -2.27 14.24 0.63
N SER A 130 -3.19 14.88 1.36
CA SER A 130 -3.99 16.01 0.86
C SER A 130 -3.38 17.39 1.15
N ASP A 131 -2.32 17.47 1.96
CA ASP A 131 -1.80 18.71 2.54
C ASP A 131 -0.34 18.96 2.11
N ASP A 132 -0.13 20.04 1.37
CA ASP A 132 1.20 20.42 0.86
C ASP A 132 2.17 20.83 1.97
N GLN A 133 1.71 21.36 3.10
CA GLN A 133 2.56 21.70 4.23
C GLN A 133 3.08 20.44 4.93
N LEU A 134 2.22 19.42 5.09
CA LEU A 134 2.66 18.13 5.64
C LEU A 134 3.68 17.45 4.72
N ILE A 135 3.44 17.48 3.41
CA ILE A 135 4.41 16.97 2.42
C ILE A 135 5.76 17.72 2.55
N ALA A 136 5.72 19.05 2.63
CA ALA A 136 6.91 19.88 2.78
C ALA A 136 7.68 19.59 4.08
N ASN A 137 6.98 19.27 5.18
CA ASN A 137 7.59 18.96 6.47
C ASN A 137 8.46 17.70 6.49
N MET A 138 8.32 16.80 5.50
CA MET A 138 9.29 15.71 5.35
C MET A 138 10.70 16.21 4.99
N GLY A 139 10.81 17.43 4.45
CA GLY A 139 12.10 18.02 4.07
C GLY A 139 12.88 17.18 3.06
N LEU A 140 12.18 16.41 2.23
CA LEU A 140 12.76 15.65 1.12
C LEU A 140 13.05 16.59 -0.07
N GLN A 141 13.91 16.14 -0.98
CA GLN A 141 14.20 16.88 -2.21
C GLN A 141 12.94 16.99 -3.09
N LYS A 142 13.06 17.70 -4.22
CA LYS A 142 11.96 17.83 -5.18
C LYS A 142 11.44 16.44 -5.57
N PRO A 143 10.12 16.19 -5.52
CA PRO A 143 9.59 14.90 -5.92
C PRO A 143 9.84 14.65 -7.40
N GLU A 144 10.08 13.38 -7.73
CA GLU A 144 10.21 12.91 -9.11
C GLU A 144 8.87 13.04 -9.83
N LYS A 145 7.77 12.71 -9.14
CA LYS A 145 6.43 12.71 -9.71
C LYS A 145 5.37 13.03 -8.67
N THR A 146 4.35 13.78 -9.09
CA THR A 146 3.14 14.02 -8.31
C THR A 146 1.92 13.65 -9.14
N ILE A 147 1.03 12.83 -8.58
CA ILE A 147 -0.20 12.37 -9.21
C ILE A 147 -1.39 12.86 -8.37
N HIS A 148 -2.32 13.57 -8.99
CA HIS A 148 -3.55 14.03 -8.34
C HIS A 148 -4.61 12.94 -8.42
N LEU A 149 -5.23 12.63 -7.28
CA LEU A 149 -6.19 11.53 -7.12
C LEU A 149 -7.37 12.00 -6.26
N ILE A 150 -8.42 11.17 -6.23
CA ILE A 150 -9.56 11.34 -5.32
C ILE A 150 -9.65 10.09 -4.45
N ASN A 151 -9.59 10.28 -3.13
CA ASN A 151 -9.74 9.20 -2.14
C ASN A 151 -10.98 9.44 -1.28
N GLY A 152 -12.04 8.66 -1.48
CA GLY A 152 -13.29 8.79 -0.72
C GLY A 152 -13.95 10.17 -0.81
N GLY A 153 -13.82 10.84 -1.97
CA GLY A 153 -14.33 12.20 -2.20
C GLY A 153 -13.37 13.32 -1.78
N ILE A 154 -12.21 12.99 -1.21
CA ILE A 154 -11.18 13.96 -0.82
C ILE A 154 -10.13 14.06 -1.93
N SER A 155 -9.81 15.28 -2.36
CA SER A 155 -8.68 15.52 -3.27
C SER A 155 -7.37 15.24 -2.54
N VAL A 156 -6.56 14.33 -3.09
CA VAL A 156 -5.27 13.92 -2.52
C VAL A 156 -4.19 13.90 -3.60
N LYS A 157 -2.93 13.92 -3.17
CA LYS A 157 -1.76 13.78 -4.03
C LYS A 157 -1.00 12.52 -3.64
N GLN A 158 -0.65 11.70 -4.62
CA GLN A 158 0.41 10.71 -4.46
C GLN A 158 1.71 11.36 -4.93
N VAL A 159 2.65 11.53 -4.00
CA VAL A 159 3.96 12.15 -4.25
C VAL A 159 5.03 11.08 -4.19
N ILE A 160 5.89 11.04 -5.21
CA ILE A 160 6.92 10.00 -5.39
C ILE A 160 8.29 10.67 -5.40
N TYR A 161 9.20 10.12 -4.61
CA TYR A 161 10.58 10.56 -4.45
C TYR A 161 11.53 9.41 -4.80
N ILE A 162 12.70 9.78 -5.32
CA ILE A 162 13.91 8.95 -5.31
C ILE A 162 14.74 9.48 -4.14
N LEU A 163 14.97 8.64 -3.12
CA LEU A 163 15.70 8.98 -1.90
C LEU A 163 17.21 8.81 -2.05
#